data_AF-A0A7S3SFH8-F1
#
_entry.id   AF-A0A7S3SFH8-F1
#
_cell.length_a   1.000
_cell.length_b   1.000
_cell.length_c   1.000
_cell.angle_alpha   90.00
_cell.angle_beta   90.00
_cell.angle_gamma   90.00
#
_symmetry.space_group_name_H-M   'P 1'
#
loop_
_entity.id
_entity.type
_entity.pdbx_description
1 polymer ?
#
loop_
_entity_poly.entity_id
_entity_poly.type
_entity_poly.pdbx_seq_one_letter_code
_entity_poly.pdbx_strand_id
1 'polypeptide(L)'
;RLEHASLLQRCFPPGEPMCSPTFSCAGVENMQLMFYPNGYNGATEAYCSVYLYSPAGVSLKCTLWAGSQRRDMTHFFEASGAFGRTNFCRMESCVDEEDDTVLLAMDVEEAHQDVKATIAHPAAV
;
A
#
# COMPACT_ATOMS: atom_id res chain seq x y z
N ARG A 1 1.98 -11.51 -3.65
CA ARG A 1 0.94 -12.32 -4.31
C ARG A 1 0.02 -12.86 -3.23
N LEU A 2 -1.27 -12.68 -3.38
CA LEU A 2 -2.31 -13.17 -2.48
C LEU A 2 -2.96 -14.37 -3.14
N GLU A 3 -2.99 -15.51 -2.45
CA GLU A 3 -3.62 -16.74 -2.93
C GLU A 3 -5.09 -16.79 -2.51
N HIS A 4 -5.88 -17.65 -3.16
CA HIS A 4 -7.31 -17.86 -2.87
C HIS A 4 -8.13 -16.56 -2.96
N ALA A 5 -7.88 -15.78 -4.01
CA ALA A 5 -8.42 -14.45 -4.21
C ALA A 5 -9.96 -14.42 -4.16
N SER A 6 -10.60 -15.44 -4.73
CA SER A 6 -12.04 -15.65 -4.76
C SER A 6 -12.68 -15.73 -3.36
N LEU A 7 -11.91 -16.08 -2.33
CA LEU A 7 -12.39 -16.19 -0.95
C LEU A 7 -12.16 -14.94 -0.12
N LEU A 8 -11.32 -14.00 -0.58
CA LEU A 8 -10.91 -12.84 0.22
C LEU A 8 -12.09 -11.98 0.68
N GLN A 9 -13.09 -11.76 -0.18
CA GLN A 9 -14.29 -11.00 0.19
C GLN A 9 -15.18 -11.71 1.22
N ARG A 10 -15.01 -13.02 1.44
CA ARG A 10 -15.72 -13.77 2.49
C ARG A 10 -14.96 -13.74 3.81
N CYS A 11 -13.63 -13.61 3.75
CA CYS A 11 -12.76 -13.64 4.92
C CYS A 11 -12.54 -12.25 5.54
N PHE A 12 -12.65 -11.17 4.76
CA PHE A 12 -12.35 -9.81 5.20
C PHE A 12 -13.57 -8.90 5.02
N PRO A 13 -14.28 -8.53 6.10
CA PRO A 13 -15.39 -7.58 6.05
C PRO A 13 -15.03 -6.22 5.43
N PRO A 14 -16.02 -5.43 4.99
CA PRO A 14 -15.79 -4.04 4.57
C PRO A 14 -15.06 -3.24 5.66
N GLY A 15 -14.06 -2.46 5.25
CA GLY A 15 -13.22 -1.68 6.17
C GLY A 15 -12.09 -2.45 6.85
N GLU A 16 -11.99 -3.78 6.69
CA GLU A 16 -10.90 -4.58 7.22
C GLU A 16 -9.80 -4.82 6.16
N PRO A 17 -8.55 -4.41 6.43
CA PRO A 17 -7.44 -4.65 5.52
C PRO A 17 -6.75 -6.00 5.77
N MET A 18 -6.21 -6.54 4.69
CA MET A 18 -4.99 -7.33 4.74
C MET A 18 -3.78 -6.42 4.64
N CYS A 19 -2.76 -6.68 5.45
CA CYS A 19 -1.52 -5.93 5.42
C CYS A 19 -0.36 -6.84 5.01
N SER A 20 0.53 -6.34 4.15
CA SER A 20 1.81 -7.01 3.90
C SER A 20 2.67 -6.99 5.18
N PRO A 21 3.74 -7.80 5.26
CA PRO A 21 4.85 -7.47 6.15
C PRO A 21 5.36 -6.04 5.87
N THR A 22 6.00 -5.42 6.85
CA THR A 22 6.71 -4.16 6.59
C THR A 22 7.91 -4.42 5.69
N PHE A 23 8.25 -3.46 4.84
CA PHE A 23 9.39 -3.55 3.93
C PHE A 23 10.06 -2.19 3.77
N SER A 24 11.25 -2.22 3.19
CA SER A 24 12.01 -1.05 2.78
C SER A 24 12.11 -1.02 1.26
N CYS A 25 11.95 0.15 0.65
CA CYS A 25 12.10 0.34 -0.79
C CYS A 25 12.54 1.78 -1.07
N ALA A 26 13.38 1.97 -2.09
CA ALA A 26 13.89 3.29 -2.50
C ALA A 26 14.50 4.13 -1.35
N GLY A 27 15.14 3.47 -0.39
CA GLY A 27 15.75 4.11 0.79
C GLY A 27 14.77 4.48 1.92
N VAL A 28 13.47 4.24 1.74
CA VAL A 28 12.45 4.45 2.77
C VAL A 28 12.21 3.14 3.51
N GLU A 29 12.23 3.19 4.85
CA GLU A 29 11.97 2.05 5.72
C GLU A 29 10.54 2.04 6.27
N ASN A 30 10.10 0.89 6.79
CA ASN A 30 8.83 0.72 7.49
C ASN A 30 7.58 1.06 6.64
N MET A 31 7.64 0.76 5.34
CA MET A 31 6.47 0.84 4.47
C MET A 31 5.63 -0.44 4.55
N GLN A 32 4.33 -0.33 4.23
CA GLN A 32 3.40 -1.47 4.24
C GLN A 32 2.29 -1.30 3.21
N LEU A 33 2.01 -2.34 2.42
CA LEU A 33 0.84 -2.36 1.54
C LEU A 33 -0.39 -2.83 2.32
N MET A 34 -1.50 -2.13 2.14
CA MET A 34 -2.79 -2.45 2.76
C MET A 34 -3.83 -2.66 1.66
N PHE A 35 -4.54 -3.78 1.71
CA PHE A 35 -5.54 -4.15 0.72
C PHE A 35 -6.85 -4.51 1.39
N TYR A 36 -7.94 -3.91 0.93
CA TYR A 36 -9.28 -4.10 1.45
C TYR A 36 -10.12 -4.81 0.37
N PRO A 37 -10.33 -6.14 0.45
CA PRO A 37 -11.06 -6.89 -0.57
C PRO A 37 -12.51 -6.40 -0.77
N ASN A 38 -13.15 -5.98 0.32
CA ASN A 38 -14.49 -5.39 0.33
C ASN A 38 -14.49 -3.85 0.40
N GLY A 39 -13.34 -3.25 0.09
CA GLY A 39 -13.18 -1.81 0.11
C GLY A 39 -13.07 -1.22 1.53
N TYR A 40 -12.51 -0.01 1.58
CA TYR A 40 -12.43 0.83 2.77
C TYR A 40 -13.73 1.64 2.95
N ASN A 41 -13.86 2.34 4.08
CA ASN A 41 -15.04 3.15 4.38
C ASN A 41 -15.38 4.12 3.25
N GLY A 42 -16.61 3.98 2.71
CA GLY A 42 -17.10 4.78 1.59
C GLY A 42 -16.75 4.25 0.20
N ALA A 43 -16.18 3.04 0.10
CA ALA A 43 -15.99 2.38 -1.19
C ALA A 43 -17.32 2.09 -1.88
N THR A 44 -17.30 2.17 -3.21
CA THR A 44 -18.39 1.68 -4.06
C THR A 44 -18.52 0.17 -3.90
N GLU A 45 -19.75 -0.33 -3.93
CA GLU A 45 -20.00 -1.77 -3.86
C GLU A 45 -19.16 -2.55 -4.88
N ALA A 46 -18.62 -3.69 -4.44
CA ALA A 46 -17.71 -4.56 -5.19
C ALA A 46 -16.33 -3.96 -5.55
N TYR A 47 -16.01 -2.73 -5.12
CA TYR A 47 -14.66 -2.19 -5.26
C TYR A 47 -13.77 -2.63 -4.11
N CYS A 48 -12.52 -2.94 -4.45
CA CYS A 48 -11.45 -3.08 -3.47
C CYS A 48 -10.73 -1.74 -3.27
N SER A 49 -10.02 -1.62 -2.15
CA SER A 49 -9.15 -0.48 -1.88
C SER A 49 -7.71 -0.93 -1.70
N VAL A 50 -6.77 -0.09 -2.15
CA VAL A 50 -5.33 -0.30 -1.98
C VAL A 50 -4.73 0.97 -1.40
N TYR A 51 -3.95 0.82 -0.34
CA TYR A 51 -3.20 1.89 0.30
C TYR A 51 -1.76 1.47 0.56
N LEU A 52 -0.91 2.48 0.65
CA LEU A 52 0.47 2.37 1.10
C LEU A 52 0.62 3.15 2.40
N TYR A 53 1.04 2.47 3.46
CA TYR A 53 1.56 3.11 4.65
C TYR A 53 3.02 3.52 4.45
N SER A 54 3.36 4.74 4.87
CA SER A 54 4.72 5.27 4.82
C SER A 54 5.01 6.13 6.06
N PRO A 55 6.27 6.21 6.52
CA PRO A 55 6.65 7.11 7.60
C PRO A 55 6.54 8.60 7.19
N ALA A 56 6.50 9.47 8.20
CA ALA A 56 6.54 10.92 8.04
C ALA A 56 7.81 11.42 7.33
N GLY A 57 7.70 12.55 6.63
CA GLY A 57 8.81 13.21 5.95
C GLY A 57 9.20 12.56 4.61
N VAL A 58 8.34 11.71 4.05
CA VAL A 58 8.58 11.01 2.78
C VAL A 58 7.73 11.64 1.68
N SER A 59 8.37 12.04 0.58
CA SER A 59 7.74 12.34 -0.70
C SER A 59 7.89 11.14 -1.62
N LEU A 60 6.78 10.65 -2.18
CA LEU A 60 6.77 9.45 -3.00
C LEU A 60 5.97 9.68 -4.28
N LYS A 61 6.53 9.27 -5.41
CA LYS A 61 5.86 9.13 -6.70
C LYS A 61 5.97 7.68 -7.13
N CYS A 62 4.84 7.00 -7.21
CA CYS A 62 4.78 5.57 -7.50
C CYS A 62 3.48 5.16 -8.19
N THR A 63 3.49 3.98 -8.79
CA THR A 63 2.28 3.30 -9.25
C THR A 63 1.95 2.15 -8.30
N LEU A 64 0.73 2.11 -7.79
CA LEU A 64 0.20 0.96 -7.04
C LEU A 64 -0.49 -0.02 -7.99
N TRP A 65 -0.36 -1.31 -7.70
CA TRP A 65 -0.87 -2.40 -8.53
C TRP A 65 -1.78 -3.33 -7.73
N ALA A 66 -2.87 -3.77 -8.37
CA ALA A 66 -3.68 -4.91 -7.95
C ALA A 66 -4.01 -5.75 -9.19
N GLY A 67 -3.41 -6.92 -9.31
CA GLY A 67 -3.45 -7.73 -10.53
C GLY A 67 -2.93 -6.94 -11.73
N SER A 68 -3.75 -6.81 -12.77
CA SER A 68 -3.46 -6.00 -13.96
C SER A 68 -3.81 -4.51 -13.79
N GLN A 69 -4.48 -4.13 -12.71
CA GLN A 69 -4.96 -2.78 -12.47
C GLN A 69 -3.87 -1.91 -11.84
N ARG A 70 -3.71 -0.68 -12.35
CA ARG A 70 -2.65 0.25 -11.94
C ARG A 70 -3.20 1.63 -11.62
N ARG A 71 -2.69 2.29 -10.58
CA ARG A 71 -3.03 3.67 -10.24
C ARG A 71 -1.79 4.44 -9.81
N ASP A 72 -1.54 5.55 -10.49
CA ASP A 72 -0.43 6.44 -10.15
C ASP A 72 -0.78 7.30 -8.94
N MET A 73 0.25 7.59 -8.16
CA MET A 73 0.15 8.27 -6.89
C MET A 73 1.38 9.15 -6.66
N THR A 74 1.15 10.41 -6.32
CA THR A 74 2.16 11.33 -5.80
C THR A 74 1.68 11.84 -4.45
N HIS A 75 2.49 11.69 -3.40
CA HIS A 75 2.11 12.11 -2.06
C HIS A 75 3.31 12.50 -1.20
N PHE A 76 3.11 13.47 -0.32
CA PHE A 76 4.02 13.79 0.77
C PHE A 76 3.37 13.41 2.11
N PHE A 77 4.02 12.54 2.86
CA PHE A 77 3.56 12.08 4.16
C PHE A 77 4.02 13.06 5.24
N GLU A 78 3.21 14.07 5.56
CA GLU A 78 3.49 15.01 6.66
C GLU A 78 3.63 14.30 8.02
N ALA A 79 2.79 13.28 8.24
CA ALA A 79 2.85 12.36 9.36
C ALA A 79 2.83 10.92 8.85
N SER A 80 3.30 9.98 9.66
CA SER A 80 3.25 8.56 9.30
C SER A 80 1.81 8.12 9.13
N GLY A 81 1.48 7.49 8.01
CA GLY A 81 0.09 7.21 7.68
C GLY A 81 -0.06 6.46 6.37
N ALA A 82 -1.31 6.14 6.05
CA ALA A 82 -1.68 5.43 4.83
C ALA A 82 -2.27 6.39 3.79
N PHE A 83 -1.81 6.27 2.55
CA PHE A 83 -2.34 7.00 1.40
C PHE A 83 -2.58 6.05 0.22
N GLY A 84 -3.66 6.27 -0.54
CA GLY A 84 -4.11 5.29 -1.53
C GLY A 84 -5.42 5.66 -2.21
N ARG A 85 -6.21 4.64 -2.57
CA ARG A 85 -7.50 4.81 -3.25
C ARG A 85 -8.57 3.92 -2.61
N THR A 86 -9.64 4.56 -2.14
CA THR A 86 -10.85 3.88 -1.67
C THR A 86 -11.51 3.09 -2.80
N ASN A 87 -11.69 3.70 -3.97
CA ASN A 87 -12.18 3.02 -5.16
C ASN A 87 -11.02 2.72 -6.11
N PHE A 88 -10.22 1.68 -5.80
CA PHE A 88 -9.06 1.34 -6.62
C PHE A 88 -9.51 0.71 -7.96
N CYS A 89 -10.22 -0.42 -7.88
CA CYS A 89 -10.89 -1.09 -8.99
C CYS A 89 -11.98 -2.03 -8.44
N ARG A 90 -12.78 -2.63 -9.32
CA ARG A 90 -13.64 -3.77 -8.94
C ARG A 90 -12.77 -4.94 -8.52
N MET A 91 -13.18 -5.67 -7.49
CA MET A 91 -12.44 -6.83 -6.98
C MET A 91 -12.23 -7.88 -8.07
N GLU A 92 -13.28 -8.23 -8.82
CA GLU A 92 -13.20 -9.19 -9.93
C GLU A 92 -12.15 -8.80 -11.00
N SER A 93 -11.90 -7.50 -11.19
CA SER A 93 -10.98 -7.02 -12.23
C SER A 93 -9.50 -7.11 -11.85
N CYS A 94 -9.18 -7.39 -10.59
CA CYS A 94 -7.81 -7.59 -10.12
C CYS A 94 -7.46 -9.05 -9.79
N VAL A 95 -8.45 -9.95 -9.87
CA VAL A 95 -8.24 -11.39 -9.71
C VAL A 95 -7.71 -12.00 -11.01
N ASP A 96 -6.63 -12.74 -10.90
CA ASP A 96 -6.18 -13.68 -11.91
C ASP A 96 -6.99 -14.97 -11.77
N GLU A 97 -7.85 -15.25 -12.74
CA GLU A 97 -8.74 -16.42 -12.72
C GLU A 97 -8.00 -17.74 -12.98
N GLU A 98 -6.83 -17.72 -13.63
CA GLU A 98 -6.08 -18.94 -13.94
C GLU A 98 -5.50 -19.54 -12.65
N ASP A 99 -4.95 -18.67 -11.80
CA ASP A 99 -4.27 -19.06 -10.57
C ASP A 99 -5.07 -18.78 -9.28
N ASP A 100 -6.25 -18.15 -9.36
CA ASP A 100 -7.04 -17.63 -8.24
C ASP A 100 -6.21 -16.72 -7.30
N THR A 101 -5.50 -15.74 -7.89
CA THR A 101 -4.60 -14.85 -7.14
C THR A 101 -4.77 -13.36 -7.43
N VAL A 102 -4.30 -12.52 -6.50
CA VAL A 102 -4.14 -11.08 -6.74
C VAL A 102 -2.68 -10.70 -6.49
N LEU A 103 -2.03 -10.10 -7.48
CA LEU A 103 -0.72 -9.49 -7.30
C LEU A 103 -0.86 -8.07 -6.77
N LEU A 104 -0.45 -7.84 -5.52
CA LEU A 104 -0.22 -6.49 -5.01
C LEU A 104 1.25 -6.13 -5.17
N ALA A 105 1.50 -4.97 -5.76
CA ALA A 105 2.85 -4.44 -5.96
C ALA A 105 2.83 -2.91 -5.95
N MET A 106 4.02 -2.33 -5.83
CA MET A 106 4.27 -0.93 -6.14
C MET A 106 5.45 -0.84 -7.09
N ASP A 107 5.47 0.20 -7.89
CA ASP A 107 6.62 0.60 -8.68
C ASP A 107 6.97 2.05 -8.32
N VAL A 108 8.20 2.28 -7.85
CA VAL A 108 8.62 3.60 -7.34
C VAL A 108 9.36 4.34 -8.44
N GLU A 109 8.79 5.46 -8.87
CA GLU A 109 9.44 6.36 -9.83
C GLU A 109 10.42 7.29 -9.12
N GLU A 110 9.98 7.91 -8.02
CA GLU A 110 10.78 8.85 -7.24
C GLU A 110 10.45 8.70 -5.74
N ALA A 111 11.48 8.76 -4.91
CA ALA A 111 11.34 8.82 -3.45
C ALA A 111 12.35 9.81 -2.87
N HIS A 112 11.89 10.64 -1.93
CA HIS A 112 12.70 11.58 -1.19
C HIS A 112 12.31 11.54 0.29
N GLN A 113 13.29 11.57 1.19
CA GLN A 113 13.06 11.57 2.63
C GLN A 113 13.85 12.69 3.29
N ASP A 114 13.16 13.51 4.09
CA ASP A 114 13.78 14.54 4.91
C ASP A 114 14.47 13.88 6.11
N VAL A 115 15.80 13.74 6.05
CA VAL A 115 16.59 13.18 7.16
C VAL A 115 17.06 14.30 8.09
N LYS A 116 16.51 14.36 9.31
CA LYS A 116 17.10 15.13 10.41
C LYS A 116 18.03 14.23 11.22
N ALA A 117 19.33 14.29 10.94
CA ALA A 117 20.32 13.55 11.70
C ALA A 117 20.55 14.20 13.08
N THR A 118 20.30 13.47 14.15
CA THR A 118 20.73 13.86 15.50
C THR A 118 22.11 13.28 15.76
N ILE A 119 23.15 14.11 15.66
CA ILE A 119 24.52 13.67 15.99
C ILE A 119 24.67 13.69 17.52
N ALA A 120 24.58 12.52 18.15
CA ALA A 120 25.06 12.34 19.51
C ALA A 120 26.57 12.05 19.43
N HIS A 121 27.41 13.04 19.68
CA HIS A 121 28.83 12.80 19.87
C HIS A 121 29.03 12.17 21.26
N PRO A 122 29.60 10.96 21.37
CA PRO A 122 29.96 10.44 22.69
C PRO A 122 31.02 11.37 23.28
N ALA A 123 30.72 11.93 24.46
CA ALA A 123 31.72 12.69 25.20
C ALA A 123 32.91 11.77 25.48
N ALA A 124 34.10 12.17 25.02
CA ALA A 124 35.34 11.48 25.37
C ALA A 124 35.47 11.46 26.90
N VAL A 125 35.66 10.26 27.46
CA VAL A 125 35.89 10.02 28.90
C VAL A 125 37.35 10.30 29.23
#